data_AF-A0A972YPJ0-F1
#
_entry.id   AF-A0A972YPJ0-F1
#
_cell.length_a   1.000
_cell.length_b   1.000
_cell.length_c   1.000
_cell.angle_alpha   90.00
_cell.angle_beta   90.00
_cell.angle_gamma   90.00
#
_symmetry.space_group_name_H-M   'P 1'
#
loop_
_entity.id
_entity.type
_entity.pdbx_description
1 polymer ?
#
loop_
_entity_poly.entity_id
_entity_poly.type
_entity_poly.pdbx_seq_one_letter_code
_entity_poly.pdbx_strand_id
1 'polypeptide(L)'
;MSDLKYISLAGLSAAALFLTGCGEKPEGAAVTQASEPVKASYPDTPDAAMKYIAGELAAGNGGAIWEAMPASYQADVNKLAQLAGTKIDGELYDQVFGIVGRLGGIIDSKQEFILNTELGGEQPAEQKAQMEAAIPAIVSLIDTVTNSSVASSAGLQSFDGQQFFDSTVSKLLKDIEAVSALQGEEGAFSLADLGKMDVSLLESTDTSATLTTSVPGQEPVEEVFTKIEDRWVPADMAAQWAEQIGNATAQLEAITPEQLESSKMQTQMVMGMFDGVLTQIEGAEDQAQFDQALQGAMMPLMGLMMMGGGMGGPAAPPMPAPTPAPVQ
;
A
#
# COMPACT_ATOMS: atom_id res chain seq x y z
N MET A 1 8.77 -9.06 16.38
CA MET A 1 7.55 -9.11 17.22
C MET A 1 7.10 -7.72 17.71
N SER A 2 7.80 -6.62 17.40
CA SER A 2 7.40 -5.27 17.82
C SER A 2 6.76 -4.43 16.70
N ASP A 3 6.85 -4.88 15.44
CA ASP A 3 6.42 -4.09 14.27
C ASP A 3 4.97 -4.39 13.82
N LEU A 4 4.31 -5.40 14.40
CA LEU A 4 2.90 -5.71 14.11
C LEU A 4 1.91 -4.87 14.92
N LYS A 5 2.39 -4.07 15.88
CA LYS A 5 1.55 -3.22 16.77
C LYS A 5 0.96 -1.98 16.08
N TYR A 6 1.35 -1.67 14.84
CA TYR A 6 0.86 -0.49 14.10
C TYR A 6 -0.25 -0.81 13.09
N ILE A 7 -0.80 -2.03 13.10
CA ILE A 7 -2.01 -2.41 12.33
C ILE A 7 -3.27 -2.24 13.21
N SER A 8 -3.24 -1.33 14.19
CA SER A 8 -4.44 -0.68 14.72
C SER A 8 -5.04 0.19 13.61
N LEU A 9 -6.36 0.34 13.51
CA LEU A 9 -7.20 1.04 12.50
C LEU A 9 -6.55 2.12 11.58
N ALA A 10 -5.53 2.85 12.04
CA ALA A 10 -4.54 3.57 11.22
C ALA A 10 -3.85 2.74 10.11
N GLY A 11 -3.74 1.41 10.24
CA GLY A 11 -3.06 0.50 9.30
C GLY A 11 -3.81 0.22 7.99
N LEU A 12 -5.09 0.59 7.89
CA LEU A 12 -5.83 0.63 6.61
C LEU A 12 -5.51 1.87 5.77
N SER A 13 -4.57 2.70 6.23
CA SER A 13 -3.93 3.77 5.46
C SER A 13 -2.86 3.25 4.48
N ALA A 14 -2.83 1.96 4.15
CA ALA A 14 -1.86 1.39 3.20
C ALA A 14 -2.01 1.91 1.75
N ALA A 15 -3.03 2.72 1.46
CA ALA A 15 -3.07 3.55 0.23
C ALA A 15 -2.16 4.80 0.30
N ALA A 16 -1.58 5.11 1.46
CA ALA A 16 -0.65 6.23 1.69
C ALA A 16 0.84 5.83 1.69
N LEU A 17 1.17 4.56 1.39
CA LEU A 17 2.55 4.05 1.43
C LEU A 17 3.49 4.53 0.30
N PHE A 18 3.08 5.51 -0.52
CA PHE A 18 3.97 6.12 -1.52
C PHE A 18 4.51 7.51 -1.16
N LEU A 19 4.13 8.13 -0.03
CA LEU A 19 4.40 9.56 0.19
C LEU A 19 4.86 9.96 1.61
N THR A 20 5.68 9.16 2.28
CA THR A 20 6.34 9.60 3.54
C THR A 20 7.77 10.07 3.27
N GLY A 21 7.90 11.31 2.79
CA GLY A 21 9.17 12.06 2.81
C GLY A 21 9.16 13.05 3.97
N CYS A 22 10.05 12.86 4.94
CA CYS A 22 10.22 13.69 6.14
C CYS A 22 10.51 15.17 5.84
N GLY A 23 9.91 16.10 6.61
CA GLY A 23 10.31 17.51 6.64
C GLY A 23 9.49 18.35 7.62
N GLU A 24 10.13 19.26 8.34
CA GLU A 24 9.57 20.01 9.50
C GLU A 24 8.73 21.26 9.14
N LYS A 25 7.62 21.41 9.89
CA LYS A 25 6.69 22.54 10.19
C LYS A 25 7.06 23.98 9.76
N PRO A 26 6.09 24.77 9.23
CA PRO A 26 5.40 25.83 10.01
C PRO A 26 3.89 26.03 9.73
N GLU A 27 3.20 26.72 10.65
CA GLU A 27 1.73 26.88 10.83
C GLU A 27 0.94 27.75 9.81
N GLY A 28 -0.25 27.27 9.45
CA GLY A 28 -1.53 27.97 9.72
C GLY A 28 -2.35 28.54 8.54
N ALA A 29 -3.55 27.98 8.29
CA ALA A 29 -4.80 28.72 7.97
C ALA A 29 -6.01 27.77 7.78
N ALA A 30 -7.18 28.18 8.31
CA ALA A 30 -8.44 27.44 8.29
C ALA A 30 -9.35 27.83 7.10
N VAL A 31 -10.20 26.91 6.62
CA VAL A 31 -11.25 27.18 5.62
C VAL A 31 -12.58 26.54 6.00
N THR A 32 -13.65 27.32 5.82
CA THR A 32 -15.06 27.09 6.19
C THR A 32 -15.87 26.28 5.17
N GLN A 33 -16.79 25.45 5.69
CA GLN A 33 -17.70 24.55 4.96
C GLN A 33 -18.96 25.24 4.38
N ALA A 34 -19.50 24.64 3.32
CA ALA A 34 -20.89 24.76 2.88
C ALA A 34 -21.37 23.37 2.40
N SER A 35 -22.61 23.00 2.74
CA SER A 35 -23.16 21.64 2.60
C SER A 35 -24.47 21.60 1.79
N GLU A 36 -24.69 20.47 1.08
CA GLU A 36 -25.97 19.80 0.69
C GLU A 36 -25.65 18.60 -0.27
N PRO A 37 -26.52 17.59 -0.52
CA PRO A 37 -27.51 16.88 0.30
C PRO A 37 -27.30 15.33 0.32
N VAL A 38 -28.14 14.62 1.09
CA VAL A 38 -27.91 13.29 1.70
C VAL A 38 -28.23 12.06 0.80
N LYS A 39 -27.20 11.24 0.53
CA LYS A 39 -27.26 9.78 0.25
C LYS A 39 -27.30 9.05 1.61
N ALA A 40 -27.90 7.85 1.72
CA ALA A 40 -28.09 7.10 2.98
C ALA A 40 -27.01 7.41 4.02
N SER A 41 -27.40 8.08 5.12
CA SER A 41 -26.43 8.89 5.86
C SER A 41 -25.40 8.02 6.56
N TYR A 42 -24.14 8.27 6.23
CA TYR A 42 -22.99 7.88 7.03
C TYR A 42 -23.26 8.21 8.52
N PRO A 43 -22.92 7.34 9.49
CA PRO A 43 -23.30 7.59 10.88
C PRO A 43 -22.71 8.89 11.43
N ASP A 44 -23.55 9.66 12.14
CA ASP A 44 -23.14 10.97 12.68
C ASP A 44 -22.27 10.85 13.93
N THR A 45 -22.45 9.81 14.74
CA THR A 45 -21.65 9.61 15.98
C THR A 45 -20.34 8.91 15.65
N PRO A 46 -19.23 9.29 16.30
CA PRO A 46 -17.89 8.79 15.98
C PRO A 46 -17.75 7.28 16.19
N ASP A 47 -18.35 6.75 17.26
CA ASP A 47 -18.35 5.32 17.57
C ASP A 47 -19.16 4.50 16.55
N ALA A 48 -20.33 4.99 16.15
CA ALA A 48 -21.15 4.35 15.13
C ALA A 48 -20.48 4.41 13.75
N ALA A 49 -19.79 5.51 13.43
CA ALA A 49 -19.02 5.65 12.20
C ALA A 49 -17.89 4.62 12.13
N MET A 50 -17.10 4.46 13.19
CA MET A 50 -16.03 3.45 13.23
C MET A 50 -16.57 2.01 13.17
N LYS A 51 -17.69 1.73 13.86
CA LYS A 51 -18.38 0.43 13.76
C LYS A 51 -18.92 0.15 12.36
N TYR A 52 -19.42 1.17 11.68
CA TYR A 52 -19.86 1.05 10.29
C TYR A 52 -18.70 0.69 9.37
N ILE A 53 -17.58 1.44 9.43
CA ILE A 53 -16.39 1.13 8.63
C ILE A 53 -15.92 -0.30 8.91
N ALA A 54 -15.77 -0.68 10.17
CA ALA A 54 -15.33 -2.02 10.55
C ALA A 54 -16.28 -3.12 10.06
N GLY A 55 -17.60 -2.90 10.11
CA GLY A 55 -18.58 -3.82 9.57
C GLY A 55 -18.47 -3.99 8.05
N GLU A 56 -18.31 -2.90 7.32
CA GLU A 56 -18.14 -2.93 5.86
C GLU A 56 -16.82 -3.61 5.46
N LEU A 57 -15.74 -3.32 6.17
CA LEU A 57 -14.46 -3.99 5.96
C LEU A 57 -14.51 -5.47 6.29
N ALA A 58 -15.22 -5.85 7.36
CA ALA A 58 -15.47 -7.26 7.67
C ALA A 58 -16.26 -7.99 6.58
N ALA A 59 -17.10 -7.25 5.83
CA ALA A 59 -17.78 -7.75 4.64
C ALA A 59 -16.90 -7.72 3.37
N GLY A 60 -15.66 -7.23 3.46
CA GLY A 60 -14.74 -7.06 2.35
C GLY A 60 -15.10 -5.92 1.40
N ASN A 61 -15.82 -4.90 1.89
CA ASN A 61 -16.15 -3.70 1.14
C ASN A 61 -15.13 -2.59 1.42
N GLY A 62 -14.14 -2.45 0.54
CA GLY A 62 -13.16 -1.37 0.60
C GLY A 62 -13.75 0.01 0.31
N GLY A 63 -14.88 0.08 -0.42
CA GLY A 63 -15.58 1.31 -0.76
C GLY A 63 -15.96 2.17 0.45
N ALA A 64 -16.25 1.52 1.58
CA ALA A 64 -16.60 2.20 2.82
C ALA A 64 -15.48 3.09 3.37
N ILE A 65 -14.20 2.76 3.11
CA ILE A 65 -13.08 3.65 3.46
C ILE A 65 -13.16 4.94 2.65
N TRP A 66 -13.43 4.82 1.34
CA TRP A 66 -13.58 5.99 0.49
C TRP A 66 -14.75 6.85 0.93
N GLU A 67 -15.91 6.25 1.17
CA GLU A 67 -17.12 6.94 1.64
C GLU A 67 -16.95 7.62 3.00
N ALA A 68 -16.09 7.06 3.86
CA ALA A 68 -15.74 7.61 5.16
C ALA A 68 -14.83 8.84 5.09
N MET A 69 -14.17 9.09 3.95
CA MET A 69 -13.35 10.30 3.80
C MET A 69 -14.20 11.55 3.56
N PRO A 70 -13.78 12.73 4.08
CA PRO A 70 -14.33 14.03 3.69
C PRO A 70 -14.34 14.22 2.17
N ALA A 71 -15.34 14.93 1.65
CA ALA A 71 -15.46 15.18 0.21
C ALA A 71 -14.25 15.94 -0.35
N SER A 72 -13.70 16.88 0.43
CA SER A 72 -12.45 17.57 0.13
C SER A 72 -11.27 16.60 -0.01
N TYR A 73 -11.16 15.60 0.86
CA TYR A 73 -10.07 14.63 0.85
C TYR A 73 -10.18 13.70 -0.36
N GLN A 74 -11.39 13.23 -0.65
CA GLN A 74 -11.67 12.45 -1.86
C GLN A 74 -11.28 13.23 -3.13
N ALA A 75 -11.61 14.53 -3.19
CA ALA A 75 -11.26 15.39 -4.31
C ALA A 75 -9.74 15.59 -4.43
N ASP A 76 -9.03 15.74 -3.32
CA ASP A 76 -7.58 15.88 -3.30
C ASP A 76 -6.89 14.61 -3.81
N VAL A 77 -7.27 13.43 -3.34
CA VAL A 77 -6.71 12.16 -3.80
C VAL A 77 -6.93 11.95 -5.29
N ASN A 78 -8.15 12.21 -5.78
CA ASN A 78 -8.45 12.11 -7.21
C ASN A 78 -7.58 13.07 -8.03
N LYS A 79 -7.50 14.34 -7.63
CA LYS A 79 -6.66 15.33 -8.34
C LYS A 79 -5.20 14.94 -8.33
N LEU A 80 -4.70 14.41 -7.21
CA LEU A 80 -3.30 14.02 -7.07
C LEU A 80 -2.96 12.85 -7.99
N ALA A 81 -3.80 11.81 -8.03
CA ALA A 81 -3.64 10.67 -8.93
C ALA A 81 -3.69 11.11 -10.41
N GLN A 82 -4.64 11.96 -10.74
CA GLN A 82 -4.79 12.51 -12.10
C GLN A 82 -3.58 13.37 -12.49
N LEU A 83 -3.10 14.22 -11.59
CA LEU A 83 -1.88 15.01 -11.78
C LEU A 83 -0.67 14.09 -12.01
N ALA A 84 -0.51 13.05 -11.19
CA ALA A 84 0.57 12.07 -11.36
C ALA A 84 0.53 11.47 -12.78
N GLY A 85 -0.64 11.05 -13.25
CA GLY A 85 -0.83 10.55 -14.61
C GLY A 85 -0.44 11.53 -15.72
N THR A 86 -0.41 12.83 -15.47
CA THR A 86 0.07 13.86 -16.42
C THR A 86 1.56 14.19 -16.31
N LYS A 87 2.21 13.82 -15.20
CA LYS A 87 3.59 14.21 -14.87
C LYS A 87 4.61 13.10 -15.06
N ILE A 88 4.16 11.85 -15.08
CA ILE A 88 4.98 10.68 -15.35
C ILE A 88 5.19 10.45 -16.85
N ASP A 89 6.24 9.70 -17.20
CA ASP A 89 6.35 9.13 -18.55
C ASP A 89 5.43 7.93 -18.64
N GLY A 90 4.33 8.06 -19.40
CA GLY A 90 3.33 7.01 -19.48
C GLY A 90 3.85 5.70 -20.07
N GLU A 91 4.80 5.75 -21.01
CA GLU A 91 5.39 4.55 -21.59
C GLU A 91 6.22 3.80 -20.55
N LEU A 92 7.09 4.50 -19.80
CA LEU A 92 7.89 3.87 -18.76
C LEU A 92 7.00 3.33 -17.63
N TYR A 93 5.98 4.11 -17.23
CA TYR A 93 5.08 3.72 -16.15
C TYR A 93 4.28 2.47 -16.50
N ASP A 94 3.66 2.45 -17.68
CA ASP A 94 2.87 1.32 -18.16
C ASP A 94 3.77 0.08 -18.36
N GLN A 95 5.01 0.27 -18.83
CA GLN A 95 5.99 -0.81 -18.96
C GLN A 95 6.37 -1.42 -17.59
N VAL A 96 6.53 -0.61 -16.54
CA VAL A 96 6.82 -1.12 -15.19
C VAL A 96 5.69 -2.03 -14.70
N PHE A 97 4.44 -1.61 -14.82
CA PHE A 97 3.31 -2.47 -14.44
C PHE A 97 3.15 -3.69 -15.35
N GLY A 98 3.48 -3.56 -16.64
CA GLY A 98 3.58 -4.69 -17.57
C GLY A 98 4.60 -5.74 -17.11
N ILE A 99 5.79 -5.31 -16.67
CA ILE A 99 6.84 -6.17 -16.12
C ILE A 99 6.35 -6.88 -14.85
N VAL A 100 5.70 -6.15 -13.94
CA VAL A 100 5.16 -6.74 -12.69
C VAL A 100 4.05 -7.75 -12.99
N GLY A 101 3.15 -7.46 -13.94
CA GLY A 101 2.11 -8.39 -14.37
C GLY A 101 2.68 -9.65 -15.01
N ARG A 102 3.72 -9.50 -15.85
CA ARG A 102 4.45 -10.65 -16.41
C ARG A 102 5.10 -11.50 -15.32
N LEU A 103 5.69 -10.89 -14.30
CA LEU A 103 6.22 -11.63 -13.16
C LEU A 103 5.13 -12.45 -12.45
N GLY A 104 3.95 -11.88 -12.25
CA GLY A 104 2.78 -12.63 -11.74
C GLY A 104 2.44 -13.84 -12.61
N GLY A 105 2.38 -13.66 -13.93
CA GLY A 105 2.13 -14.74 -14.89
C GLY A 105 3.24 -15.81 -14.92
N ILE A 106 4.49 -15.44 -14.69
CA ILE A 106 5.61 -16.39 -14.53
C ILE A 106 5.43 -17.19 -13.25
N ILE A 107 5.11 -16.53 -12.13
CA ILE A 107 4.89 -17.22 -10.85
C ILE A 107 3.78 -18.25 -10.97
N ASP A 108 2.68 -17.90 -11.63
CA ASP A 108 1.55 -18.80 -11.88
C ASP A 108 1.93 -19.96 -12.81
N SER A 109 2.55 -19.66 -13.96
CA SER A 109 2.83 -20.68 -14.98
C SER A 109 4.07 -21.55 -14.74
N LYS A 110 5.03 -21.07 -13.93
CA LYS A 110 6.31 -21.74 -13.63
C LYS A 110 6.44 -22.16 -12.17
N GLN A 111 5.32 -22.27 -11.45
CA GLN A 111 5.28 -22.68 -10.04
C GLN A 111 6.15 -23.91 -9.73
N GLU A 112 6.05 -24.97 -10.54
CA GLU A 112 6.84 -26.19 -10.34
C GLU A 112 8.34 -25.91 -10.41
N PHE A 113 8.78 -25.08 -11.36
CA PHE A 113 10.20 -24.75 -11.51
C PHE A 113 10.70 -23.86 -10.38
N ILE A 114 9.87 -22.93 -9.91
CA ILE A 114 10.15 -22.07 -8.75
C ILE A 114 10.29 -22.91 -7.48
N LEU A 115 9.41 -23.89 -7.25
CA LEU A 115 9.44 -24.75 -6.06
C LEU A 115 10.63 -25.74 -6.06
N ASN A 116 11.17 -26.04 -7.24
CA ASN A 116 12.25 -27.02 -7.42
C ASN A 116 13.62 -26.40 -7.66
N THR A 117 13.73 -25.07 -7.78
CA THR A 117 15.02 -24.42 -7.95
C THR A 117 15.94 -24.63 -6.74
N GLU A 118 17.20 -24.98 -7.01
CA GLU A 118 18.24 -25.14 -5.98
C GLU A 118 19.05 -23.86 -5.76
N LEU A 119 18.74 -22.79 -6.49
CA LEU A 119 19.48 -21.52 -6.47
C LEU A 119 19.55 -20.88 -5.08
N GLY A 120 18.50 -21.08 -4.27
CA GLY A 120 18.39 -20.63 -2.89
C GLY A 120 18.79 -21.68 -1.85
N GLY A 121 19.36 -22.82 -2.27
CA GLY A 121 19.62 -23.99 -1.44
C GLY A 121 18.39 -24.89 -1.23
N GLU A 122 18.62 -26.11 -0.73
CA GLU A 122 17.54 -27.06 -0.43
C GLU A 122 16.58 -26.50 0.64
N GLN A 123 15.31 -26.36 0.28
CA GLN A 123 14.24 -25.98 1.20
C GLN A 123 13.59 -27.23 1.82
N PRO A 124 13.30 -27.23 3.14
CA PRO A 124 12.53 -28.28 3.77
C PRO A 124 11.17 -28.49 3.09
N ALA A 125 10.68 -29.74 3.07
CA ALA A 125 9.42 -30.09 2.41
C ALA A 125 8.21 -29.29 2.94
N GLU A 126 8.20 -28.99 4.24
CA GLU A 126 7.18 -28.17 4.87
C GLU A 126 7.18 -26.74 4.34
N GLN A 127 8.35 -26.13 4.15
CA GLN A 127 8.48 -24.77 3.62
C GLN A 127 8.09 -24.71 2.13
N LYS A 128 8.42 -25.77 1.35
CA LYS A 128 7.95 -25.89 -0.03
C LYS A 128 6.42 -25.96 -0.10
N ALA A 129 5.79 -26.75 0.76
CA ALA A 129 4.34 -26.87 0.81
C ALA A 129 3.66 -25.55 1.23
N GLN A 130 4.25 -24.80 2.16
CA GLN A 130 3.77 -23.46 2.53
C GLN A 130 3.89 -22.47 1.37
N MET A 131 5.01 -22.49 0.66
CA MET A 131 5.22 -21.63 -0.52
C MET A 131 4.23 -21.97 -1.63
N GLU A 132 4.03 -23.26 -1.92
CA GLU A 132 3.02 -23.75 -2.86
C GLU A 132 1.61 -23.27 -2.50
N ALA A 133 1.24 -23.36 -1.22
CA ALA A 133 -0.05 -22.86 -0.74
C ALA A 133 -0.19 -21.32 -0.86
N ALA A 134 0.93 -20.59 -0.84
CA ALA A 134 0.95 -19.13 -0.93
C ALA A 134 0.85 -18.57 -2.35
N ILE A 135 1.30 -19.33 -3.35
CA ILE A 135 1.39 -18.86 -4.74
C ILE A 135 0.07 -18.28 -5.26
N PRO A 136 -1.10 -18.94 -5.11
CA PRO A 136 -2.35 -18.39 -5.62
C PRO A 136 -2.71 -17.02 -5.01
N ALA A 137 -2.42 -16.81 -3.73
CA ALA A 137 -2.70 -15.54 -3.06
C ALA A 137 -1.72 -14.44 -3.51
N ILE A 138 -0.45 -14.78 -3.72
CA ILE A 138 0.58 -13.87 -4.26
C ILE A 138 0.22 -13.47 -5.70
N VAL A 139 -0.15 -14.43 -6.55
CA VAL A 139 -0.58 -14.17 -7.94
C VAL A 139 -1.81 -13.28 -7.95
N SER A 140 -2.82 -13.59 -7.12
CA SER A 140 -4.02 -12.75 -7.03
C SER A 140 -3.69 -11.32 -6.61
N LEU A 141 -2.79 -11.12 -5.65
CA LEU A 141 -2.34 -9.79 -5.21
C LEU A 141 -1.69 -9.01 -6.36
N ILE A 142 -0.76 -9.65 -7.08
CA ILE A 142 -0.08 -9.04 -8.24
C ILE A 142 -1.11 -8.68 -9.32
N ASP A 143 -2.02 -9.60 -9.63
CA ASP A 143 -3.08 -9.38 -10.61
C ASP A 143 -4.01 -8.24 -10.20
N THR A 144 -4.39 -8.16 -8.93
CA THR A 144 -5.24 -7.08 -8.40
C THR A 144 -4.59 -5.72 -8.61
N VAL A 145 -3.30 -5.60 -8.29
CA VAL A 145 -2.56 -4.35 -8.44
C VAL A 145 -2.36 -4.02 -9.91
N THR A 146 -1.90 -4.96 -10.73
CA THR A 146 -1.52 -4.73 -12.14
C THR A 146 -2.70 -4.55 -13.08
N ASN A 147 -3.90 -4.96 -12.68
CA ASN A 147 -5.15 -4.70 -13.41
C ASN A 147 -5.98 -3.55 -12.81
N SER A 148 -5.41 -2.78 -11.87
CA SER A 148 -6.11 -1.64 -11.26
C SER A 148 -5.99 -0.37 -12.11
N SER A 149 -6.82 0.64 -11.79
CA SER A 149 -6.74 1.95 -12.45
C SER A 149 -5.39 2.64 -12.21
N VAL A 150 -4.68 2.36 -11.12
CA VAL A 150 -3.36 2.96 -10.89
C VAL A 150 -2.25 2.28 -11.69
N ALA A 151 -2.48 1.12 -12.30
CA ALA A 151 -1.43 0.39 -13.01
C ALA A 151 -1.10 0.94 -14.42
N SER A 152 -1.74 2.04 -14.81
CA SER A 152 -1.43 2.71 -16.07
C SER A 152 -1.54 4.22 -15.92
N SER A 153 -0.77 4.93 -16.72
CA SER A 153 -0.82 6.38 -16.84
C SER A 153 -2.20 6.87 -17.26
N ALA A 154 -2.87 6.19 -18.20
CA ALA A 154 -4.23 6.49 -18.61
C ALA A 154 -5.24 6.26 -17.47
N GLY A 155 -5.07 5.19 -16.70
CA GLY A 155 -5.92 4.91 -15.55
C GLY A 155 -5.71 5.91 -14.41
N LEU A 156 -4.48 6.40 -14.19
CA LEU A 156 -4.20 7.50 -13.27
C LEU A 156 -4.87 8.81 -13.72
N GLN A 157 -4.76 9.17 -15.01
CA GLN A 157 -5.40 10.37 -15.57
C GLN A 157 -6.93 10.35 -15.49
N SER A 158 -7.52 9.15 -15.47
CA SER A 158 -8.97 8.94 -15.34
C SER A 158 -9.36 8.39 -13.97
N PHE A 159 -8.48 8.52 -12.97
CA PHE A 159 -8.65 7.88 -11.68
C PHE A 159 -9.95 8.32 -11.01
N ASP A 160 -10.73 7.33 -10.60
CA ASP A 160 -11.93 7.44 -9.78
C ASP A 160 -11.70 6.64 -8.49
N GLY A 161 -11.52 7.35 -7.38
CA GLY A 161 -11.26 6.72 -6.10
C GLY A 161 -12.38 5.83 -5.59
N GLN A 162 -13.66 6.17 -5.83
CA GLN A 162 -14.76 5.29 -5.40
C GLN A 162 -14.66 3.96 -6.14
N GLN A 163 -14.52 3.98 -7.47
CA GLN A 163 -14.40 2.77 -8.27
C GLN A 163 -13.16 1.95 -7.85
N PHE A 164 -12.03 2.62 -7.61
CA PHE A 164 -10.80 1.95 -7.18
C PHE A 164 -10.97 1.26 -5.81
N PHE A 165 -11.61 1.92 -4.85
CA PHE A 165 -11.85 1.32 -3.54
C PHE A 165 -12.90 0.20 -3.58
N ASP A 166 -13.99 0.39 -4.32
CA ASP A 166 -15.05 -0.61 -4.51
C ASP A 166 -14.50 -1.90 -5.14
N SER A 167 -13.56 -1.79 -6.07
CA SER A 167 -13.02 -2.92 -6.83
C SER A 167 -11.65 -3.39 -6.31
N THR A 168 -10.61 -2.60 -6.54
CA THR A 168 -9.22 -2.96 -6.24
C THR A 168 -9.01 -3.13 -4.75
N VAL A 169 -9.37 -2.15 -3.91
CA VAL A 169 -9.14 -2.25 -2.46
C VAL A 169 -9.97 -3.38 -1.84
N SER A 170 -11.24 -3.53 -2.23
CA SER A 170 -12.06 -4.68 -1.82
C SER A 170 -11.44 -6.04 -2.13
N LYS A 171 -10.79 -6.18 -3.31
CA LYS A 171 -10.07 -7.41 -3.67
C LYS A 171 -8.79 -7.58 -2.87
N LEU A 172 -7.99 -6.50 -2.71
CA LEU A 172 -6.76 -6.51 -1.92
C LEU A 172 -7.01 -6.92 -0.46
N LEU A 173 -8.10 -6.47 0.16
CA LEU A 173 -8.45 -6.87 1.53
C LEU A 173 -8.57 -8.39 1.67
N LYS A 174 -9.18 -9.05 0.67
CA LYS A 174 -9.36 -10.51 0.63
C LYS A 174 -8.04 -11.22 0.33
N ASP A 175 -7.25 -10.68 -0.60
CA ASP A 175 -5.93 -11.22 -0.93
C ASP A 175 -4.99 -11.16 0.30
N ILE A 176 -5.01 -10.05 1.05
CA ILE A 176 -4.21 -9.87 2.28
C ILE A 176 -4.65 -10.84 3.38
N GLU A 177 -5.94 -11.03 3.60
CA GLU A 177 -6.45 -12.04 4.56
C GLU A 177 -6.00 -13.45 4.15
N ALA A 178 -6.09 -13.80 2.87
CA ALA A 178 -5.65 -15.10 2.36
C ALA A 178 -4.14 -15.32 2.57
N VAL A 179 -3.31 -14.30 2.32
CA VAL A 179 -1.86 -14.35 2.60
C VAL A 179 -1.59 -14.44 4.10
N SER A 180 -2.33 -13.71 4.93
CA SER A 180 -2.13 -13.68 6.39
C SER A 180 -2.44 -15.03 7.03
N ALA A 181 -3.46 -15.73 6.53
CA ALA A 181 -3.83 -17.06 6.99
C ALA A 181 -2.71 -18.11 6.84
N LEU A 182 -1.72 -17.85 5.99
CA LEU A 182 -0.59 -18.75 5.76
C LEU A 182 0.52 -18.62 6.82
N GLN A 183 0.54 -17.54 7.59
CA GLN A 183 1.59 -17.25 8.59
C GLN A 183 1.29 -17.88 9.97
N GLY A 184 0.17 -18.58 10.13
CA GLY A 184 -0.30 -19.18 11.39
C GLY A 184 -1.35 -18.34 12.13
N GLU A 185 -1.98 -18.89 13.16
CA GLU A 185 -3.13 -18.27 13.84
C GLU A 185 -2.76 -17.07 14.75
N GLU A 186 -1.52 -16.98 15.24
CA GLU A 186 -1.10 -15.88 16.11
C GLU A 186 -0.81 -14.60 15.31
N GLY A 187 -1.72 -13.62 15.37
CA GLY A 187 -1.52 -12.29 14.79
C GLY A 187 -1.83 -12.16 13.31
N ALA A 188 -2.45 -13.18 12.68
CA ALA A 188 -2.95 -13.08 11.32
C ALA A 188 -4.05 -12.01 11.23
N PHE A 189 -3.96 -11.15 10.22
CA PHE A 189 -5.04 -10.22 9.89
C PHE A 189 -6.29 -11.00 9.46
N SER A 190 -7.42 -10.73 10.09
CA SER A 190 -8.73 -11.26 9.69
C SER A 190 -9.76 -10.15 9.58
N LEU A 191 -10.48 -10.15 8.46
CA LEU A 191 -11.62 -9.26 8.24
C LEU A 191 -12.75 -9.58 9.23
N ALA A 192 -12.92 -10.85 9.57
CA ALA A 192 -13.96 -11.27 10.53
C ALA A 192 -13.75 -10.67 11.93
N ASP A 193 -12.50 -10.41 12.33
CA ASP A 193 -12.20 -9.83 13.64
C ASP A 193 -12.47 -8.31 13.67
N LEU A 194 -12.38 -7.62 12.53
CA LEU A 194 -12.85 -6.24 12.41
C LEU A 194 -14.36 -6.16 12.70
N GLY A 195 -15.15 -7.14 12.22
CA GLY A 195 -16.59 -7.19 12.48
C GLY A 195 -16.95 -7.43 13.95
N LYS A 196 -15.99 -7.85 14.77
CA LYS A 196 -16.13 -8.07 16.22
C LYS A 196 -15.50 -6.95 17.05
N MET A 197 -15.01 -5.90 16.39
CA MET A 197 -14.36 -4.77 17.04
C MET A 197 -15.32 -4.07 18.00
N ASP A 198 -14.86 -3.88 19.24
CA ASP A 198 -15.55 -2.99 20.19
C ASP A 198 -15.03 -1.56 20.01
N VAL A 199 -15.98 -0.61 19.98
CA VAL A 199 -15.67 0.82 19.95
C VAL A 199 -16.47 1.49 21.05
N SER A 200 -15.74 2.15 21.94
CA SER A 200 -16.28 2.85 23.10
C SER A 200 -15.92 4.34 23.03
N LEU A 201 -16.93 5.20 23.16
CA LEU A 201 -16.76 6.65 23.19
C LEU A 201 -16.33 7.08 24.60
N LEU A 202 -15.14 7.67 24.74
CA LEU A 202 -14.65 8.20 26.01
C LEU A 202 -15.07 9.66 26.22
N GLU A 203 -14.82 10.49 25.21
CA GLU A 203 -15.11 11.92 25.23
C GLU A 203 -15.57 12.38 23.84
N SER A 204 -16.49 13.34 23.78
CA SER A 204 -16.94 13.92 22.52
C SER A 204 -17.34 15.38 22.66
N THR A 205 -16.99 16.14 21.63
CA THR A 205 -17.45 17.49 21.33
C THR A 205 -18.06 17.50 19.92
N ASP A 206 -18.55 18.64 19.45
CA ASP A 206 -19.12 18.77 18.10
C ASP A 206 -18.10 18.47 16.98
N THR A 207 -16.80 18.68 17.24
CA THR A 207 -15.73 18.58 16.22
C THR A 207 -14.61 17.59 16.56
N SER A 208 -14.60 17.01 17.75
CA SER A 208 -13.57 16.06 18.19
C SER A 208 -14.14 14.98 19.10
N ALA A 209 -13.59 13.78 19.06
CA ALA A 209 -13.96 12.67 19.92
C ALA A 209 -12.75 11.79 20.25
N THR A 210 -12.72 11.23 21.45
CA THR A 210 -11.74 10.22 21.86
C THR A 210 -12.45 8.88 21.93
N LEU A 211 -11.97 7.91 21.16
CA LEU A 211 -12.50 6.56 21.11
C LEU A 211 -11.48 5.57 21.68
N THR A 212 -11.96 4.58 22.41
CA THR A 212 -11.21 3.35 22.64
C THR A 212 -11.69 2.30 21.66
N THR A 213 -10.76 1.69 20.94
CA THR A 213 -11.03 0.62 19.98
C THR A 213 -10.34 -0.66 20.44
N SER A 214 -11.06 -1.79 20.45
CA SER A 214 -10.51 -3.10 20.80
C SER A 214 -10.87 -4.13 19.73
N VAL A 215 -9.85 -4.68 19.08
CA VAL A 215 -9.98 -5.82 18.18
C VAL A 215 -9.66 -7.10 18.98
N PRO A 216 -10.38 -8.22 18.79
CA PRO A 216 -10.05 -9.48 19.47
C PRO A 216 -8.56 -9.85 19.35
N GLY A 217 -7.95 -10.21 20.47
CA GLY A 217 -6.53 -10.59 20.51
C GLY A 217 -5.54 -9.42 20.49
N GLN A 218 -6.00 -8.18 20.45
CA GLN A 218 -5.16 -6.98 20.48
C GLN A 218 -5.42 -6.13 21.73
N GLU A 219 -4.40 -5.38 22.16
CA GLU A 219 -4.54 -4.39 23.23
C GLU A 219 -5.46 -3.26 22.77
N PRO A 220 -6.42 -2.79 23.60
CA PRO A 220 -7.23 -1.64 23.26
C PRO A 220 -6.36 -0.40 23.00
N VAL A 221 -6.74 0.37 21.99
CA VAL A 221 -6.06 1.61 21.59
C VAL A 221 -7.00 2.77 21.77
N GLU A 222 -6.54 3.83 22.42
CA GLU A 222 -7.23 5.12 22.47
C GLU A 222 -6.74 6.01 21.32
N GLU A 223 -7.66 6.54 20.53
CA GLU A 223 -7.35 7.41 19.40
C GLU A 223 -8.31 8.60 19.38
N VAL A 224 -7.77 9.76 19.01
CA VAL A 224 -8.53 11.01 18.87
C VAL A 224 -8.95 11.18 17.42
N PHE A 225 -10.21 11.54 17.22
CA PHE A 225 -10.84 11.81 15.94
C PHE A 225 -11.26 13.27 15.86
N THR A 226 -11.26 13.79 14.63
CA THR A 226 -11.72 15.13 14.28
C THR A 226 -12.83 15.01 13.23
N LYS A 227 -13.90 15.80 13.37
CA LYS A 227 -14.99 15.86 12.40
C LYS A 227 -14.68 16.87 11.31
N ILE A 228 -14.64 16.41 10.06
CA ILE A 228 -14.43 17.22 8.85
C ILE A 228 -15.50 16.84 7.83
N GLU A 229 -16.30 17.81 7.37
CA GLU A 229 -17.36 17.63 6.36
C GLU A 229 -18.28 16.43 6.67
N ASP A 230 -18.74 16.34 7.92
CA ASP A 230 -19.57 15.25 8.42
C ASP A 230 -18.93 13.85 8.33
N ARG A 231 -17.59 13.81 8.42
CA ARG A 231 -16.81 12.58 8.51
C ARG A 231 -15.85 12.63 9.69
N TRP A 232 -15.72 11.51 10.39
CA TRP A 232 -14.79 11.34 11.50
C TRP A 232 -13.50 10.74 10.96
N VAL A 233 -12.41 11.49 11.08
CA VAL A 233 -11.07 11.08 10.65
C VAL A 233 -10.11 11.12 11.84
N PRO A 234 -9.06 10.27 11.87
CA PRO A 234 -8.03 10.37 12.91
C PRO A 234 -7.45 11.78 12.97
N ALA A 235 -7.27 12.32 14.17
CA ALA A 235 -6.87 13.71 14.39
C ALA A 235 -5.48 14.01 13.80
N ASP A 236 -4.56 13.05 13.86
CA ASP A 236 -3.22 13.18 13.26
C ASP A 236 -3.30 13.27 11.73
N MET A 237 -4.16 12.47 11.10
CA MET A 237 -4.43 12.55 9.67
C MET A 237 -5.01 13.91 9.31
N ALA A 238 -6.02 14.38 10.05
CA ALA A 238 -6.63 15.69 9.84
C ALA A 238 -5.61 16.84 9.92
N ALA A 239 -4.70 16.77 10.90
CA ALA A 239 -3.70 17.80 11.14
C ALA A 239 -2.64 17.86 10.02
N GLN A 240 -2.31 16.72 9.41
CA GLN A 240 -1.24 16.61 8.43
C GLN A 240 -1.73 16.59 6.98
N TRP A 241 -3.04 16.42 6.74
CA TRP A 241 -3.58 16.21 5.40
C TRP A 241 -3.17 17.29 4.39
N ALA A 242 -3.43 18.56 4.72
CA ALA A 242 -3.17 19.67 3.81
C ALA A 242 -1.69 19.80 3.44
N GLU A 243 -0.79 19.56 4.41
CA GLU A 243 0.65 19.55 4.19
C GLU A 243 1.06 18.38 3.28
N GLN A 244 0.57 17.17 3.57
CA GLN A 244 0.90 15.98 2.78
C GLN A 244 0.42 16.11 1.32
N ILE A 245 -0.82 16.55 1.10
CA ILE A 245 -1.35 16.80 -0.25
C ILE A 245 -0.58 17.92 -0.95
N GLY A 246 -0.28 19.02 -0.25
CA GLY A 246 0.49 20.13 -0.80
C GLY A 246 1.89 19.71 -1.22
N ASN A 247 2.60 18.96 -0.36
CA ASN A 247 3.93 18.45 -0.63
C ASN A 247 3.94 17.45 -1.78
N ALA A 248 2.99 16.52 -1.82
CA ALA A 248 2.87 15.55 -2.91
C ALA A 248 2.58 16.24 -4.25
N THR A 249 1.67 17.23 -4.24
CA THR A 249 1.38 18.06 -5.43
C THR A 249 2.63 18.78 -5.91
N ALA A 250 3.35 19.47 -5.01
CA ALA A 250 4.56 20.19 -5.35
C ALA A 250 5.67 19.28 -5.91
N GLN A 251 5.82 18.07 -5.36
CA GLN A 251 6.79 17.08 -5.88
C GLN A 251 6.45 16.66 -7.31
N LEU A 252 5.17 16.38 -7.60
CA LEU A 252 4.73 16.04 -8.97
C LEU A 252 4.89 17.22 -9.92
N GLU A 253 4.61 18.44 -9.47
CA GLU A 253 4.76 19.65 -10.28
C GLU A 253 6.23 19.98 -10.59
N ALA A 254 7.14 19.63 -9.68
CA ALA A 254 8.58 19.82 -9.84
C ALA A 254 9.21 18.87 -10.87
N ILE A 255 8.52 17.78 -11.27
CA ILE A 255 8.98 16.90 -12.34
C ILE A 255 8.99 17.69 -13.64
N THR A 256 10.18 17.89 -14.20
CA THR A 256 10.34 18.58 -15.49
C THR A 256 10.47 17.58 -16.64
N PRO A 257 10.08 17.95 -17.87
CA PRO A 257 10.29 17.12 -19.05
C PRO A 257 11.76 16.72 -19.23
N GLU A 258 12.70 17.61 -18.93
CA GLU A 258 14.13 17.34 -19.06
C GLU A 258 14.64 16.28 -18.07
N GLN A 259 14.12 16.27 -16.84
CA GLN A 259 14.41 15.21 -15.86
C GLN A 259 13.85 13.87 -16.32
N LEU A 260 12.66 13.90 -16.92
CA LEU A 260 12.01 12.71 -17.45
C LEU A 260 12.80 12.13 -18.64
N GLU A 261 13.20 12.98 -19.59
CA GLU A 261 13.98 12.57 -20.76
C GLU A 261 15.40 12.06 -20.39
N SER A 262 16.07 12.73 -19.44
CA SER A 262 17.42 12.34 -19.01
C SER A 262 17.45 10.99 -18.28
N SER A 263 16.42 10.69 -17.48
CA SER A 263 16.27 9.39 -16.82
C SER A 263 15.76 8.31 -17.77
N LYS A 264 14.95 8.67 -18.78
CA LYS A 264 14.31 7.73 -19.70
C LYS A 264 15.28 6.77 -20.36
N MET A 265 16.40 7.23 -20.91
CA MET A 265 17.35 6.35 -21.61
C MET A 265 17.98 5.31 -20.68
N GLN A 266 18.33 5.71 -19.46
CA GLN A 266 18.90 4.79 -18.46
C GLN A 266 17.84 3.79 -17.99
N THR A 267 16.62 4.25 -17.72
CA THR A 267 15.51 3.40 -17.29
C THR A 267 15.10 2.41 -18.38
N GLN A 268 15.02 2.84 -19.64
CA GLN A 268 14.72 1.94 -20.77
C GLN A 268 15.79 0.87 -20.96
N MET A 269 17.07 1.20 -20.77
CA MET A 269 18.14 0.20 -20.82
C MET A 269 17.96 -0.87 -19.73
N VAL A 270 17.69 -0.44 -18.50
CA VAL A 270 17.47 -1.34 -17.37
C VAL A 270 16.21 -2.19 -17.58
N MET A 271 15.12 -1.59 -18.04
CA MET A 271 13.87 -2.31 -18.34
C MET A 271 14.05 -3.30 -19.48
N GLY A 272 14.74 -2.95 -20.57
CA GLY A 272 15.03 -3.89 -21.65
C GLY A 272 15.87 -5.08 -21.20
N MET A 273 16.76 -4.90 -20.23
CA MET A 273 17.48 -6.00 -19.60
C MET A 273 16.54 -6.91 -18.79
N PHE A 274 15.65 -6.33 -17.97
CA PHE A 274 14.64 -7.10 -17.23
C PHE A 274 13.69 -7.83 -18.16
N ASP A 275 13.21 -7.19 -19.23
CA ASP A 275 12.35 -7.80 -20.24
C ASP A 275 13.03 -9.00 -20.91
N GLY A 276 14.33 -8.89 -21.21
CA GLY A 276 15.12 -9.99 -21.74
C GLY A 276 15.20 -11.18 -20.78
N VAL A 277 15.44 -10.91 -19.49
CA VAL A 277 15.47 -11.94 -18.44
C VAL A 277 14.10 -12.61 -18.29
N LEU A 278 13.02 -11.83 -18.17
CA LEU A 278 11.66 -12.37 -18.03
C LEU A 278 11.31 -13.25 -19.24
N THR A 279 11.66 -12.82 -20.45
CA THR A 279 11.42 -13.61 -21.67
C THR A 279 12.16 -14.96 -21.65
N GLN A 280 13.38 -15.01 -21.12
CA GLN A 280 14.13 -16.27 -20.98
C GLN A 280 13.49 -17.19 -19.93
N ILE A 281 13.02 -16.64 -18.82
CA ILE A 281 12.34 -17.40 -17.76
C ILE A 281 10.98 -17.93 -18.26
N GLU A 282 10.19 -17.09 -18.92
CA GLU A 282 8.91 -17.47 -19.54
C GLU A 282 9.10 -18.60 -20.56
N GLY A 283 10.15 -18.51 -21.38
CA GLY A 283 10.47 -19.48 -22.42
C GLY A 283 11.08 -20.80 -21.93
N ALA A 284 11.42 -20.93 -20.64
CA ALA A 284 11.99 -22.16 -20.12
C ALA A 284 10.98 -23.32 -20.18
N GLU A 285 11.33 -24.41 -20.86
CA GLU A 285 10.49 -25.61 -21.02
C GLU A 285 10.78 -26.67 -19.95
N ASP A 286 11.93 -26.57 -19.27
CA ASP A 286 12.38 -27.49 -18.23
C ASP A 286 13.13 -26.77 -17.10
N GLN A 287 13.39 -27.51 -16.00
CA GLN A 287 14.06 -27.00 -14.81
C GLN A 287 15.45 -26.44 -15.10
N ALA A 288 16.22 -27.11 -15.96
CA ALA A 288 17.61 -26.71 -16.24
C ALA A 288 17.65 -25.38 -16.99
N GLN A 289 16.74 -25.18 -17.96
CA GLN A 289 16.58 -23.92 -18.67
C GLN A 289 16.12 -22.80 -17.72
N PHE A 290 15.18 -23.10 -16.81
CA PHE A 290 14.69 -22.13 -15.83
C PHE A 290 15.81 -21.67 -14.88
N ASP A 291 16.55 -22.61 -14.29
CA ASP A 291 17.66 -22.31 -13.38
C ASP A 291 18.79 -21.56 -14.09
N GLN A 292 19.08 -21.90 -15.36
CA GLN A 292 20.05 -21.18 -16.17
C GLN A 292 19.61 -19.72 -16.41
N ALA A 293 18.34 -19.48 -16.72
CA ALA A 293 17.81 -18.13 -16.89
C ALA A 293 17.92 -17.31 -15.60
N LEU A 294 17.59 -17.90 -14.44
CA LEU A 294 17.75 -17.25 -13.14
C LEU A 294 19.21 -16.95 -12.79
N GLN A 295 20.14 -17.88 -13.06
CA GLN A 295 21.58 -17.64 -12.87
C GLN A 295 22.09 -16.48 -13.73
N GLY A 296 21.65 -16.43 -14.99
CA GLY A 296 21.95 -15.33 -15.90
C GLY A 296 21.48 -13.97 -15.38
N ALA A 297 20.34 -13.94 -14.70
CA ALA A 297 19.76 -12.74 -14.10
C ALA A 297 20.49 -12.26 -12.83
N MET A 298 21.06 -13.17 -12.03
CA MET A 298 21.73 -12.81 -10.77
C MET A 298 22.98 -11.95 -10.96
N MET A 299 23.75 -12.15 -12.04
CA MET A 299 25.01 -11.43 -12.27
C MET A 299 24.82 -9.92 -12.46
N PRO A 300 23.90 -9.44 -13.33
CA PRO A 300 23.55 -8.03 -13.40
C PRO A 300 22.99 -7.47 -12.09
N LEU A 301 22.13 -8.22 -11.40
CA LEU A 301 21.55 -7.80 -10.11
C LEU A 301 22.62 -7.59 -9.04
N MET A 302 23.61 -8.49 -8.95
CA MET A 302 24.74 -8.34 -8.04
C MET A 302 25.61 -7.13 -8.42
N GLY A 303 25.82 -6.89 -9.71
CA GLY A 303 26.52 -5.69 -10.19
C GLY A 303 25.82 -4.38 -9.80
N LEU A 304 24.50 -4.34 -9.89
CA LEU A 304 23.69 -3.19 -9.46
C LEU A 304 23.73 -2.99 -7.94
N MET A 305 23.64 -4.06 -7.14
CA MET A 305 23.79 -3.98 -5.68
C MET A 305 25.18 -3.45 -5.27
N MET A 306 26.24 -3.87 -5.96
CA MET A 306 27.61 -3.41 -5.68
C MET A 306 27.84 -1.94 -6.09
N MET A 307 27.19 -1.47 -7.16
CA MET A 307 27.19 -0.04 -7.55
C MET A 307 26.35 0.82 -6.59
N GLY A 308 25.23 0.30 -6.09
CA GLY A 308 24.35 1.01 -5.14
C GLY A 308 24.90 1.10 -3.72
N GLY A 309 25.73 0.13 -3.29
CA GLY A 309 26.36 0.12 -1.96
C GLY A 309 27.67 0.90 -1.84
N GLY A 310 28.17 1.49 -2.93
CA GLY A 310 29.51 2.12 -3.01
C GLY A 310 29.55 3.65 -3.01
N MET A 311 28.41 4.34 -2.99
CA MET A 311 28.35 5.80 -2.82
C MET A 311 27.88 6.15 -1.42
N GLY A 312 28.75 6.82 -0.65
CA GLY A 312 28.41 7.44 0.62
C GLY A 312 27.35 8.53 0.45
N GLY A 313 26.08 8.14 0.46
CA GLY A 313 25.01 8.98 0.99
C GLY A 313 25.29 9.24 2.47
N PRO A 314 24.86 10.40 3.02
CA PRO A 314 25.13 10.73 4.42
C PRO A 314 24.70 9.56 5.30
N ALA A 315 25.61 9.12 6.16
CA ALA A 315 25.33 8.12 7.17
C ALA A 315 24.01 8.47 7.84
N ALA A 316 23.07 7.53 7.84
CA ALA A 316 21.87 7.65 8.65
C ALA A 316 22.31 8.08 10.05
N PRO A 317 21.74 9.15 10.62
CA PRO A 317 22.08 9.56 11.96
C PRO A 317 21.88 8.36 12.89
N PRO A 318 22.78 8.13 13.86
CA PRO A 318 22.64 7.00 14.77
C PRO A 318 21.26 7.08 15.41
N MET A 319 20.49 6.00 15.23
CA MET A 319 19.22 5.81 15.92
C MET A 319 19.42 6.16 17.40
N PRO A 320 18.61 7.06 17.98
CA PRO A 320 18.70 7.33 19.41
C PRO A 320 18.52 6.01 20.15
N ALA A 321 19.51 5.66 20.97
CA ALA A 321 19.46 4.44 21.76
C ALA A 321 18.17 4.44 22.60
N PRO A 322 17.47 3.30 22.72
CA PRO A 322 16.27 3.20 23.54
C PRO A 322 16.63 3.63 24.95
N THR A 323 15.92 4.64 25.44
CA THR A 323 16.06 5.10 26.82
C THR A 323 15.65 3.94 27.72
N PRO A 324 16.51 3.45 28.63
CA PRO A 324 16.11 2.38 29.52
C PRO A 324 14.94 2.88 30.38
N ALA A 325 13.86 2.11 30.38
CA ALA A 325 12.68 2.41 31.17
C ALA A 325 13.07 2.59 32.65
N PRO A 326 12.55 3.63 33.33
CA PRO A 326 12.74 3.75 34.76
C PRO A 326 12.01 2.57 35.43
N VAL A 327 12.77 1.80 36.19
CA VAL A 327 12.24 0.79 37.09
C VAL A 327 11.52 1.54 38.22
N GLN A 328 10.18 1.59 38.15
CA GLN A 328 9.24 1.40 39.26
C GLN A 328 7.79 1.61 38.83
#